data_AF-A0A7X0XU23-F1
#
_entry.id   AF-A0A7X0XU23-F1
#
_cell.length_a   1.000
_cell.length_b   1.000
_cell.length_c   1.000
_cell.angle_alpha   90.00
_cell.angle_beta   90.00
_cell.angle_gamma   90.00
#
_symmetry.space_group_name_H-M   'P 1'
#
loop_
_entity.id
_entity.type
_entity.pdbx_description
1 polymer ?
#
loop_
_entity_poly.entity_id
_entity_poly.type
_entity_poly.pdbx_seq_one_letter_code
_entity_poly.pdbx_strand_id
1 'polypeptide(L)' 'PFTYFQPLSLEIMDAVRALREEGIPAYFTMDAGPNVKVICERKNEKIVAEKLSELAKNVLICHAGKEASVVSDEK' A
#
# COMPACT_ATOMS: atom_id res chain seq x y z
N PRO A 1 -10.19 -2.02 -25.05
CA PRO A 1 -9.66 -1.24 -23.91
C PRO A 1 -8.87 -2.18 -23.02
N PHE A 2 -7.75 -1.72 -22.46
CA PHE A 2 -6.86 -2.52 -21.62
C PHE A 2 -6.86 -1.94 -20.20
N THR A 3 -6.81 -2.79 -19.17
CA THR A 3 -6.77 -2.36 -17.76
C THR A 3 -5.85 -3.24 -16.93
N TYR A 4 -5.16 -2.63 -15.97
CA TYR A 4 -4.39 -3.31 -14.93
C TYR A 4 -5.19 -3.58 -13.65
N PHE A 5 -6.39 -3.00 -13.53
CA PHE A 5 -7.22 -3.15 -12.34
C PHE A 5 -7.84 -4.55 -12.29
N GLN A 6 -7.82 -5.15 -11.11
CA GLN A 6 -8.61 -6.31 -10.76
C GLN A 6 -9.72 -5.90 -9.78
N PRO A 7 -10.78 -6.72 -9.60
CA PRO A 7 -11.84 -6.41 -8.63
C PRO A 7 -11.29 -6.05 -7.25
N LEU A 8 -10.31 -6.82 -6.75
CA LEU A 8 -9.64 -6.54 -5.48
C LEU A 8 -8.90 -5.20 -5.47
N SER A 9 -8.31 -4.77 -6.59
CA SER A 9 -7.70 -3.44 -6.68
C SER A 9 -8.73 -2.34 -6.40
N LEU A 10 -9.94 -2.47 -6.96
CA LEU A 10 -11.03 -1.50 -6.78
C LEU A 10 -11.55 -1.52 -5.34
N GLU A 11 -11.75 -2.70 -4.75
CA GLU A 11 -12.16 -2.84 -3.35
C GLU A 11 -11.17 -2.19 -2.38
N ILE A 12 -9.86 -2.38 -2.61
CA ILE A 12 -8.81 -1.72 -1.82
C ILE A 12 -8.86 -0.19 -2.01
N MET A 13 -9.05 0.30 -3.23
CA MET A 13 -9.17 1.74 -3.47
C MET A 13 -10.34 2.36 -2.71
N ASP A 14 -11.48 1.67 -2.69
CA ASP A 14 -12.68 2.12 -1.95
C ASP A 14 -12.44 2.10 -0.44
N ALA A 15 -11.79 1.06 0.10
CA ALA A 15 -11.41 1.02 1.52
C ALA A 15 -10.47 2.16 1.90
N VAL A 16 -9.51 2.52 1.04
CA VAL A 16 -8.61 3.66 1.27
C VAL A 16 -9.37 5.00 1.22
N ARG A 17 -10.37 5.14 0.35
CA ARG A 17 -11.26 6.32 0.34
C ARG A 17 -12.06 6.42 1.65
N ALA A 18 -12.64 5.32 2.10
CA ALA A 18 -13.40 5.26 3.34
C ALA A 18 -12.55 5.64 4.57
N LEU A 19 -11.33 5.10 4.68
CA LEU A 19 -10.39 5.50 5.73
C LEU A 19 -10.15 7.01 5.75
N ARG A 20 -9.98 7.62 4.57
CA ARG A 20 -9.78 9.07 4.47
C ARG A 20 -11.03 9.86 4.89
N GLU A 21 -12.22 9.38 4.58
CA GLU A 21 -13.49 9.98 5.01
C GLU A 21 -13.70 9.86 6.53
N GLU A 22 -13.19 8.78 7.15
CA GLU A 22 -13.18 8.55 8.59
C GLU A 22 -12.11 9.36 9.35
N GLY A 23 -11.34 10.21 8.64
CA GLY A 23 -10.33 11.08 9.24
C GLY A 23 -8.97 10.42 9.41
N ILE A 24 -8.70 9.29 8.74
CA ILE A 24 -7.40 8.63 8.67
C ILE A 24 -6.77 8.94 7.29
N PRO A 25 -5.83 9.90 7.19
CA PRO A 25 -5.23 10.25 5.91
C PRO A 25 -4.49 9.07 5.27
N ALA A 26 -5.10 8.48 4.25
CA ALA A 26 -4.56 7.44 3.41
C ALA A 26 -4.88 7.71 1.93
N TYR A 27 -3.92 7.36 1.07
CA TYR A 27 -3.98 7.60 -0.38
C TYR A 27 -3.41 6.40 -1.10
N PHE A 28 -3.77 6.20 -2.36
CA PHE A 28 -3.28 5.06 -3.13
C PHE A 28 -2.69 5.47 -4.47
N THR A 29 -1.78 4.64 -4.97
CA THR A 29 -1.26 4.66 -6.34
C THR A 29 -1.02 3.23 -6.83
N MET A 30 -0.84 3.07 -8.14
CA MET A 30 -0.59 1.79 -8.81
C MET A 30 0.40 1.99 -9.95
N ASP A 31 1.13 0.93 -10.28
CA ASP A 31 1.97 0.89 -11.49
C ASP A 31 1.19 0.16 -12.60
N ALA A 32 1.91 -0.43 -13.56
CA ALA A 32 1.39 -1.32 -14.58
C ALA A 32 1.03 -2.72 -14.04
N GLY A 33 0.18 -2.81 -13.02
CA GLY A 33 -0.27 -4.08 -12.44
C GLY A 33 -1.29 -3.90 -11.31
N PRO A 34 -1.91 -4.99 -10.81
CA PRO A 34 -3.07 -4.93 -9.92
C PRO A 34 -2.74 -4.56 -8.46
N ASN A 35 -1.46 -4.52 -8.10
CA ASN A 35 -1.02 -4.21 -6.74
C ASN A 35 -1.21 -2.73 -6.40
N VAL A 36 -1.98 -2.47 -5.34
CA VAL A 36 -2.23 -1.13 -4.81
C VAL A 36 -1.16 -0.78 -3.77
N LYS A 37 -0.53 0.39 -3.94
CA LYS A 37 0.39 0.96 -2.96
C LYS A 37 -0.38 2.01 -2.18
N VAL A 38 -0.39 1.86 -0.85
CA VAL A 38 -1.11 2.78 0.03
C VAL A 38 -0.10 3.62 0.81
N ILE A 39 -0.28 4.94 0.74
CA ILE A 39 0.58 5.94 1.37
C ILE A 39 -0.22 6.58 2.51
N CYS A 40 0.36 6.57 3.70
CA CYS A 40 -0.21 7.17 4.90
C CYS A 40 0.91 7.67 5.83
N GLU A 41 0.55 8.49 6.83
CA GLU A 41 1.49 8.87 7.88
C GLU A 41 1.84 7.66 8.77
N ARG A 42 3.06 7.65 9.31
CA ARG A 42 3.57 6.57 10.18
C ARG A 42 2.61 6.18 11.31
N LYS A 43 1.98 7.17 11.94
CA LYS A 43 1.03 6.95 13.05
C LYS A 43 -0.21 6.15 12.64
N ASN A 44 -0.56 6.12 11.35
CA ASN A 44 -1.73 5.44 10.81
C ASN A 44 -1.39 4.06 10.19
N GLU A 45 -0.11 3.71 10.03
CA GLU A 45 0.29 2.55 9.22
C GLU A 45 -0.32 1.23 9.68
N LYS A 46 -0.46 1.04 11.01
CA LYS A 46 -1.08 -0.17 11.59
C LYS A 46 -2.57 -0.23 11.30
N ILE A 47 -3.29 0.86 11.52
CA ILE A 47 -4.74 0.93 11.29
C ILE A 47 -5.05 0.68 9.82
N VAL A 48 -4.28 1.30 8.92
CA VAL A 48 -4.41 1.10 7.48
C VAL A 48 -4.11 -0.37 7.11
N ALA A 49 -3.01 -0.94 7.61
CA ALA A 49 -2.64 -2.32 7.29
C ALA A 49 -3.66 -3.34 7.82
N GLU A 50 -4.17 -3.16 9.04
CA GLU A 50 -5.21 -3.98 9.62
C GLU A 50 -6.47 -3.93 8.76
N LYS A 51 -6.93 -2.74 8.39
CA LYS A 51 -8.11 -2.57 7.54
C LYS A 51 -7.96 -3.26 6.18
N LEU A 52 -6.78 -3.16 5.57
CA LEU A 52 -6.52 -3.79 4.26
C LEU A 52 -6.30 -5.30 4.35
N SER A 53 -5.88 -5.81 5.51
CA SER A 53 -5.70 -7.26 5.74
C SER A 53 -7.04 -8.01 5.80
N GLU A 54 -8.16 -7.29 6.01
CA GLU A 54 -9.52 -7.84 5.86
C GLU A 54 -9.85 -8.20 4.41
N LEU A 55 -9.19 -7.53 3.44
CA LEU A 55 -9.48 -7.65 2.00
C LEU A 55 -8.40 -8.45 1.25
N ALA A 56 -7.13 -8.24 1.59
CA ALA A 56 -5.99 -8.80 0.89
C ALA A 56 -5.18 -9.74 1.79
N LYS A 57 -4.78 -10.90 1.23
CA LYS A 57 -3.96 -11.90 1.95
C LYS A 57 -2.56 -11.39 2.31
N ASN A 58 -1.99 -10.53 1.47
CA ASN A 58 -0.61 -10.04 1.60
C ASN A 58 -0.62 -8.52 1.70
N VAL A 59 -0.34 -8.01 2.90
CA VAL A 59 -0.15 -6.58 3.17
C VAL A 59 1.26 -6.38 3.69
N LEU A 60 2.05 -5.59 2.97
CA LEU A 60 3.44 -5.28 3.33
C LEU A 60 3.53 -3.82 3.78
N ILE A 61 3.96 -3.61 5.02
CA ILE A 61 4.29 -2.29 5.52
C ILE A 61 5.74 -1.99 5.13
N CYS A 62 5.92 -1.02 4.24
CA CYS A 62 7.21 -0.56 3.78
C CYS A 62 7.41 0.90 4.18
N HIS A 63 8.67 1.29 4.34
CA HIS A 63 9.07 2.67 4.64
C HIS A 63 10.00 3.20 3.56
N ALA A 64 10.22 4.51 3.57
CA ALA A 64 11.30 5.09 2.79
C ALA A 64 12.61 4.40 3.17
N GLY A 65 13.19 3.68 2.21
CA GLY A 65 14.47 3.01 2.36
C GLY A 65 15.63 3.99 2.22
N LYS A 66 16.83 3.51 2.58
CA LYS A 66 18.06 4.20 2.22
C LYS A 66 18.32 4.07 0.71
N GLU A 67 19.22 4.91 0.22
CA GLU A 67 19.83 4.80 -1.09
C GLU A 67 20.52 3.44 -1.31
N ALA A 68 20.80 3.13 -2.59
CA ALA A 68 21.53 1.93 -2.95
C ALA A 68 22.95 1.96 -2.34
N SER A 69 23.43 0.80 -1.90
CA SER A 69 24.77 0.63 -1.33
C SER A 69 25.46 -0.59 -1.92
N VAL A 70 26.79 -0.55 -1.97
CA VAL A 70 27.63 -1.69 -2.36
C VAL A 70 27.76 -2.60 -1.14
N VAL A 71 27.42 -3.88 -1.31
CA VAL A 71 27.67 -4.92 -0.31
C VAL A 71 29.04 -5.52 -0.64
N SER A 72 30.03 -5.26 0.20
CA SER A 72 31.33 -5.93 0.10
C SER A 72 31.27 -7.28 0.82
N ASP A 73 31.62 -8.36 0.12
CA ASP A 73 31.85 -9.67 0.74
C ASP A 73 33.18 -9.63 1.52
N GLU A 74 33.22 -8.95 2.67
CA GLU A 74 34.30 -9.18 3.63
C GLU A 74 34.03 -10.53 4.32
N LYS A 75 34.92 -11.49 4.06
CA LYS A 75 35.02 -12.77 4.77
C LYS A 75 35.51 -12.58 6.20
#